data_AF-A0A9P3CPS5-F1
#
_entry.id   AF-A0A9P3CPS5-F1
#
_cell.length_a   1.000
_cell.length_b   1.000
_cell.length_c   1.000
_cell.angle_alpha   90.00
_cell.angle_beta   90.00
_cell.angle_gamma   90.00
#
_symmetry.space_group_name_H-M   'P 1'
#
loop_
_entity.id
_entity.type
_entity.pdbx_description
1 polymer ?
#
loop_
_entity_poly.entity_id
_entity_poly.type
_entity_poly.pdbx_seq_one_letter_code
_entity_poly.pdbx_strand_id
1 'polypeptide(L)'
;MTSFTRLVALSIVCLAQKSFAARQPYDVHKIIDAFRQPHDDLVILCAHRGQRWNGTTENSRDAYFRATQAGIECIETDLWMSADGHVVMIHDEGIGRETDVGEYTGQAAYNPFTGQGYNPEVSKSNYTGFMENLHLRDEGGRVHIETVTTLPQMIQSIHDTGANVVLQLDFKDRAAVAPAYYALKSMTNAAGVPANEWCIYKTQATWWKTPEEFESEAWVQDAFANNISLALLPVYQPADTWKWDTMASLRAFQKTNYSISSEIELRSADGPLQAELAFVQSQQAGAAFNTAGIFFAIGDLVEPISTSFYDTANYSLPADERVNGSTYGFQDDRAPVLLDSRVGNTSSDGHNYRSDFNWIVQQGFNWVIADTSDLWHQRLEIQGKRNISYMIADGKQAVESPLARGWYV
;
A
#
# COMPACT_ATOMS: atom_id res chain seq x y z
N MET A 1 59.69 2.21 -47.10
CA MET A 1 59.06 2.16 -45.75
C MET A 1 57.58 2.42 -45.91
N THR A 2 56.78 1.36 -46.00
CA THR A 2 55.31 1.46 -46.03
C THR A 2 54.78 0.30 -45.19
N SER A 3 54.39 0.59 -43.96
CA SER A 3 53.86 -0.38 -43.00
C SER A 3 52.37 -0.55 -43.25
N PHE A 4 51.95 -1.77 -43.57
CA PHE A 4 50.55 -2.19 -43.66
C PHE A 4 50.10 -2.64 -42.26
N THR A 5 49.30 -1.84 -41.59
CA THR A 5 48.62 -2.23 -40.34
C THR A 5 47.32 -2.93 -40.71
N ARG A 6 47.24 -4.24 -40.48
CA ARG A 6 45.98 -5.00 -40.60
C ARG A 6 45.11 -4.71 -39.37
N LEU A 7 43.93 -4.13 -39.60
CA LEU A 7 42.84 -4.06 -38.63
C LEU A 7 42.41 -5.47 -38.23
N VAL A 8 42.44 -5.76 -36.93
CA VAL A 8 41.68 -6.88 -36.34
C VAL A 8 40.27 -6.35 -36.10
N ALA A 9 39.30 -6.86 -36.85
CA ALA A 9 37.89 -6.62 -36.58
C ALA A 9 37.49 -7.43 -35.33
N LEU A 10 37.32 -6.74 -34.21
CA LEU A 10 36.78 -7.31 -32.99
C LEU A 10 35.26 -7.36 -33.12
N SER A 11 34.70 -8.55 -33.38
CA SER A 11 33.26 -8.77 -33.37
C SER A 11 32.75 -8.61 -31.94
N ILE A 12 32.17 -7.45 -31.62
CA ILE A 12 31.40 -7.24 -30.39
C ILE A 12 30.10 -8.02 -30.56
N VAL A 13 30.07 -9.24 -30.04
CA VAL A 13 28.82 -9.93 -29.72
C VAL A 13 28.22 -9.17 -28.54
N CYS A 14 27.31 -8.24 -28.80
CA CYS A 14 26.41 -7.72 -27.78
C CYS A 14 25.52 -8.86 -27.29
N LEU A 15 25.98 -9.61 -26.29
CA LEU A 15 25.11 -10.32 -25.37
C LEU A 15 24.28 -9.24 -24.67
N ALA A 16 23.10 -8.95 -25.21
CA ALA A 16 22.04 -8.32 -24.44
C ALA A 16 21.64 -9.30 -23.34
N GLN A 17 22.41 -9.33 -22.25
CA GLN A 17 21.91 -9.79 -20.97
C GLN A 17 20.76 -8.84 -20.63
N LYS A 18 19.54 -9.26 -20.93
CA LYS A 18 18.36 -8.69 -20.30
C LYS A 18 18.47 -9.07 -18.84
N SER A 19 19.20 -8.26 -18.07
CA SER A 19 19.13 -8.24 -16.62
C SER A 19 17.75 -7.72 -16.25
N PHE A 20 16.71 -8.52 -16.46
CA PHE A 20 15.50 -8.34 -15.67
C PHE A 20 15.95 -8.57 -14.23
N ALA A 21 15.76 -7.59 -13.33
CA ALA A 21 15.85 -7.92 -11.92
C ALA A 21 14.83 -9.04 -11.72
N ALA A 22 15.30 -10.23 -11.35
CA ALA A 22 14.43 -11.37 -11.23
C ALA A 22 13.55 -11.14 -9.99
N ARG A 23 12.25 -10.98 -10.23
CA ARG A 23 11.24 -10.94 -9.16
C ARG A 23 11.41 -12.17 -8.28
N GLN A 24 11.17 -12.01 -6.99
CA GLN A 24 11.24 -13.15 -6.08
C GLN A 24 10.21 -14.21 -6.50
N PRO A 25 10.57 -15.50 -6.46
CA PRO A 25 9.66 -16.60 -6.79
C PRO A 25 8.74 -16.88 -5.60
N TYR A 26 8.01 -15.86 -5.16
CA TYR A 26 7.05 -16.00 -4.07
C TYR A 26 5.87 -16.89 -4.46
N ASP A 27 5.28 -17.52 -3.45
CA ASP A 27 3.97 -18.14 -3.51
C ASP A 27 3.00 -17.29 -2.69
N VAL A 28 1.91 -16.83 -3.34
CA VAL A 28 0.93 -15.95 -2.69
C VAL A 28 0.25 -16.61 -1.50
N HIS A 29 0.05 -17.94 -1.49
CA HIS A 29 -0.51 -18.62 -0.33
C HIS A 29 0.43 -18.53 0.87
N LYS A 30 1.74 -18.67 0.63
CA LYS A 30 2.74 -18.57 1.69
C LYS A 30 2.88 -17.15 2.23
N ILE A 31 2.69 -16.13 1.38
CA ILE A 31 2.58 -14.74 1.84
C ILE A 31 1.36 -14.58 2.75
N ILE A 32 0.18 -15.09 2.34
CA ILE A 32 -1.04 -15.07 3.16
C ILE A 32 -0.86 -15.83 4.48
N ASP A 33 -0.17 -16.98 4.47
CA ASP A 33 0.13 -17.75 5.68
C ASP A 33 1.08 -16.99 6.61
N ALA A 34 2.08 -16.30 6.08
CA ALA A 34 2.97 -15.43 6.87
C ALA A 34 2.21 -14.24 7.46
N PHE A 35 1.15 -13.75 6.80
CA PHE A 35 0.24 -12.80 7.41
C PHE A 35 -0.53 -13.39 8.58
N ARG A 36 -0.76 -14.71 8.66
CA ARG A 36 -1.47 -15.34 9.80
C ARG A 36 -0.55 -15.66 10.97
N GLN A 37 0.64 -16.14 10.67
CA GLN A 37 1.56 -16.73 11.63
C GLN A 37 2.76 -15.80 11.87
N PRO A 38 3.04 -15.42 13.13
CA PRO A 38 4.22 -14.62 13.42
C PRO A 38 5.49 -15.45 13.21
N HIS A 39 6.52 -14.78 12.72
CA HIS A 39 7.87 -15.31 12.53
C HIS A 39 8.86 -14.34 13.19
N ASP A 40 9.74 -14.83 14.05
CA ASP A 40 10.62 -13.97 14.87
C ASP A 40 11.66 -13.20 14.03
N ASP A 41 11.99 -13.71 12.85
CA ASP A 41 13.01 -13.22 11.91
C ASP A 41 12.42 -12.72 10.58
N LEU A 42 11.11 -12.42 10.56
CA LEU A 42 10.42 -11.85 9.40
C LEU A 42 9.50 -10.72 9.80
N VAL A 43 9.67 -9.58 9.14
CA VAL A 43 8.65 -8.54 9.00
C VAL A 43 8.24 -8.47 7.53
N ILE A 44 6.94 -8.63 7.27
CA ILE A 44 6.37 -8.52 5.93
C ILE A 44 6.30 -7.04 5.53
N LEU A 45 6.60 -6.74 4.27
CA LEU A 45 6.53 -5.39 3.74
C LEU A 45 5.44 -5.26 2.67
N CYS A 46 4.57 -4.29 2.86
CA CYS A 46 3.63 -3.81 1.85
C CYS A 46 4.09 -2.45 1.32
N ALA A 47 4.33 -2.32 0.01
CA ALA A 47 4.63 -1.04 -0.59
C ALA A 47 3.36 -0.17 -0.61
N HIS A 48 3.38 0.99 0.08
CA HIS A 48 2.24 1.90 0.22
C HIS A 48 1.86 2.54 -1.12
N ARG A 49 0.70 2.18 -1.68
CA ARG A 49 0.28 2.58 -3.04
C ARG A 49 1.25 2.15 -4.14
N GLY A 50 2.02 1.10 -3.88
CA GLY A 50 3.19 0.69 -4.65
C GLY A 50 4.46 1.49 -4.30
N GLN A 51 5.51 1.34 -5.11
CA GLN A 51 6.78 2.06 -4.91
C GLN A 51 6.68 3.47 -5.53
N ARG A 52 5.91 4.37 -4.89
CA ARG A 52 5.39 5.63 -5.49
C ARG A 52 6.27 6.90 -5.40
N TRP A 53 7.50 6.83 -4.91
CA TRP A 53 8.41 7.99 -4.81
C TRP A 53 9.40 8.07 -5.98
N ASN A 54 10.21 9.12 -6.01
CA ASN A 54 11.23 9.42 -7.02
C ASN A 54 10.61 9.58 -8.42
N GLY A 55 9.53 10.36 -8.48
CA GLY A 55 8.78 10.63 -9.70
C GLY A 55 8.01 9.45 -10.26
N THR A 56 7.51 8.60 -9.38
CA THR A 56 6.59 7.51 -9.73
C THR A 56 5.21 7.94 -9.29
N THR A 57 4.17 7.59 -10.02
CA THR A 57 2.81 7.92 -9.58
C THR A 57 2.28 6.87 -8.62
N GLU A 58 1.45 7.26 -7.65
CA GLU A 58 0.80 6.33 -6.73
C GLU A 58 -0.27 5.49 -7.43
N ASN A 59 -0.56 4.29 -6.90
CA ASN A 59 -1.59 3.37 -7.43
C ASN A 59 -1.42 3.03 -8.93
N SER A 60 -0.20 3.12 -9.44
CA SER A 60 0.15 2.99 -10.86
C SER A 60 0.79 1.64 -11.19
N ARG A 61 0.81 1.29 -12.48
CA ARG A 61 1.45 0.06 -12.94
C ARG A 61 2.96 0.12 -12.75
N ASP A 62 3.59 1.27 -12.95
CA ASP A 62 5.03 1.44 -12.71
C ASP A 62 5.36 1.29 -11.21
N ALA A 63 4.59 1.88 -10.30
CA ALA A 63 4.79 1.71 -8.86
C ALA A 63 4.72 0.24 -8.43
N TYR A 64 3.80 -0.53 -9.02
CA TYR A 64 3.66 -1.97 -8.76
C TYR A 64 4.82 -2.76 -9.36
N PHE A 65 5.21 -2.42 -10.59
CA PHE A 65 6.37 -3.03 -11.23
C PHE A 65 7.63 -2.82 -10.38
N ARG A 66 7.89 -1.59 -9.94
CA ARG A 66 9.03 -1.23 -9.08
C ARG A 66 9.02 -1.99 -7.75
N ALA A 67 7.87 -2.08 -7.07
CA ALA A 67 7.74 -2.84 -5.84
C ALA A 67 8.10 -4.33 -6.05
N THR A 68 7.56 -4.95 -7.11
CA THR A 68 7.87 -6.36 -7.41
C THR A 68 9.32 -6.59 -7.83
N GLN A 69 9.94 -5.62 -8.53
CA GLN A 69 11.37 -5.66 -8.88
C GLN A 69 12.28 -5.50 -7.65
N ALA A 70 11.85 -4.73 -6.66
CA ALA A 70 12.52 -4.58 -5.37
C ALA A 70 12.36 -5.83 -4.46
N GLY A 71 11.64 -6.85 -4.91
CA GLY A 71 11.43 -8.08 -4.14
C GLY A 71 10.45 -7.92 -2.97
N ILE A 72 9.57 -6.92 -3.05
CA ILE A 72 8.52 -6.69 -2.06
C ILE A 72 7.33 -7.60 -2.36
N GLU A 73 6.86 -8.28 -1.33
CA GLU A 73 5.87 -9.36 -1.38
C GLU A 73 4.42 -8.89 -1.35
N CYS A 74 4.19 -7.66 -0.89
CA CYS A 74 2.87 -7.08 -0.74
C CYS A 74 2.86 -5.65 -1.29
N ILE A 75 1.72 -5.24 -1.86
CA ILE A 75 1.45 -3.85 -2.25
C ILE A 75 0.13 -3.47 -1.62
N GLU A 76 0.08 -2.34 -0.95
CA GLU A 76 -1.17 -1.75 -0.50
C GLU A 76 -1.69 -0.77 -1.57
N THR A 77 -3.00 -0.66 -1.71
CA THR A 77 -3.65 0.18 -2.72
C THR A 77 -5.00 0.69 -2.26
N ASP A 78 -5.41 1.82 -2.82
CA ASP A 78 -6.58 2.55 -2.38
C ASP A 78 -7.73 2.42 -3.36
N LEU A 79 -8.94 2.16 -2.85
CA LEU A 79 -10.10 1.88 -3.69
C LEU A 79 -11.31 2.75 -3.35
N TRP A 80 -11.89 3.34 -4.39
CA TRP A 80 -13.18 4.02 -4.37
C TRP A 80 -14.14 3.43 -5.39
N MET A 81 -15.44 3.63 -5.17
CA MET A 81 -16.47 3.39 -6.16
C MET A 81 -16.71 4.65 -6.99
N SER A 82 -16.62 4.54 -8.32
CA SER A 82 -17.04 5.61 -9.23
C SER A 82 -18.57 5.73 -9.33
N ALA A 83 -19.07 6.86 -9.83
CA ALA A 83 -20.51 7.07 -10.02
C ALA A 83 -21.17 6.07 -10.97
N ASP A 84 -20.39 5.51 -11.91
CA ASP A 84 -20.82 4.53 -12.91
C ASP A 84 -20.43 3.09 -12.56
N GLY A 85 -20.06 2.81 -11.31
CA GLY A 85 -19.96 1.44 -10.79
C GLY A 85 -18.60 0.75 -10.96
N HIS A 86 -17.53 1.50 -11.22
CA HIS A 86 -16.16 0.95 -11.34
C HIS A 86 -15.42 1.08 -10.01
N VAL A 87 -14.62 0.06 -9.67
CA VAL A 87 -13.69 0.10 -8.54
C VAL A 87 -12.39 0.74 -9.01
N VAL A 88 -12.21 2.02 -8.69
CA VAL A 88 -11.14 2.89 -9.18
C VAL A 88 -10.03 3.00 -8.14
N MET A 89 -8.78 3.05 -8.62
CA MET A 89 -7.59 3.11 -7.77
C MET A 89 -7.09 4.55 -7.60
N ILE A 90 -7.58 5.24 -6.57
CA ILE A 90 -7.26 6.63 -6.18
C ILE A 90 -7.25 6.67 -4.65
N HIS A 91 -6.35 7.41 -4.03
CA HIS A 91 -6.30 7.53 -2.58
C HIS A 91 -7.33 8.52 -2.03
N ASP A 92 -7.28 9.76 -2.51
CA ASP A 92 -8.04 10.88 -1.98
C ASP A 92 -9.53 10.76 -2.33
N GLU A 93 -10.40 11.46 -1.57
CA GLU A 93 -11.81 11.58 -1.96
C GLU A 93 -11.97 12.35 -3.28
N GLY A 94 -11.10 13.33 -3.53
CA GLY A 94 -11.06 14.14 -4.74
C GLY A 94 -9.92 13.73 -5.69
N ILE A 95 -10.19 13.78 -7.00
CA ILE A 95 -9.28 13.27 -8.05
C ILE A 95 -8.10 14.23 -8.36
N GLY A 96 -8.13 15.46 -7.85
CA GLY A 96 -7.30 16.57 -8.30
C GLY A 96 -5.83 16.51 -7.88
N ARG A 97 -5.49 15.99 -6.69
CA ARG A 97 -4.08 15.86 -6.26
C ARG A 97 -3.33 14.84 -7.10
N GLU A 98 -4.01 13.75 -7.44
CA GLU A 98 -3.41 12.57 -8.07
C GLU A 98 -3.47 12.60 -9.60
N THR A 99 -4.14 13.59 -10.21
CA THR A 99 -4.34 13.63 -11.67
C THR A 99 -4.26 15.02 -12.29
N ASP A 100 -4.28 15.08 -13.62
CA ASP A 100 -4.38 16.30 -14.43
C ASP A 100 -5.83 16.78 -14.67
N VAL A 101 -6.81 16.39 -13.84
CA VAL A 101 -8.25 16.69 -14.06
C VAL A 101 -8.56 18.17 -14.28
N GLY A 102 -7.83 19.07 -13.63
CA GLY A 102 -7.96 20.51 -13.86
C GLY A 102 -7.61 20.86 -15.31
N GLU A 103 -6.42 20.51 -15.75
CA GLU A 103 -5.92 20.72 -17.11
C GLU A 103 -6.79 20.04 -18.16
N TYR A 104 -7.14 18.77 -17.94
CA TYR A 104 -7.98 17.99 -18.85
C TYR A 104 -9.34 18.65 -19.08
N THR A 105 -9.92 19.27 -18.05
CA THR A 105 -11.22 19.97 -18.13
C THR A 105 -11.12 21.47 -18.43
N GLY A 106 -9.90 22.01 -18.60
CA GLY A 106 -9.68 23.45 -18.81
C GLY A 106 -9.95 24.31 -17.56
N GLN A 107 -9.96 23.69 -16.37
CA GLN A 107 -10.11 24.35 -15.08
C GLN A 107 -8.75 24.53 -14.38
N ALA A 108 -8.73 25.27 -13.28
CA ALA A 108 -7.52 25.40 -12.48
C ALA A 108 -7.12 24.05 -11.88
N ALA A 109 -5.85 23.68 -12.00
CA ALA A 109 -5.30 22.48 -11.35
C ALA A 109 -5.47 22.55 -9.83
N TYR A 110 -5.80 21.42 -9.20
CA TYR A 110 -5.84 21.34 -7.75
C TYR A 110 -4.45 21.48 -7.16
N ASN A 111 -4.35 22.24 -6.08
CA ASN A 111 -3.09 22.56 -5.44
C ASN A 111 -3.14 22.14 -3.96
N PRO A 112 -2.41 21.07 -3.57
CA PRO A 112 -2.49 20.51 -2.23
C PRO A 112 -1.86 21.40 -1.14
N PHE A 113 -1.11 22.45 -1.51
CA PHE A 113 -0.58 23.44 -0.56
C PHE A 113 -1.61 24.50 -0.16
N THR A 114 -2.63 24.73 -1.00
CA THR A 114 -3.64 25.78 -0.78
C THR A 114 -5.05 25.23 -0.61
N GLY A 115 -5.30 23.98 -1.02
CA GLY A 115 -6.63 23.40 -1.07
C GLY A 115 -7.54 24.05 -2.12
N GLN A 116 -6.97 24.66 -3.16
CA GLN A 116 -7.70 25.36 -4.22
C GLN A 116 -7.54 24.65 -5.56
N GLY A 117 -8.49 24.86 -6.48
CA GLY A 117 -8.51 24.28 -7.83
C GLY A 117 -9.59 23.22 -7.99
N TYR A 118 -9.69 22.65 -9.20
CA TYR A 118 -10.73 21.68 -9.54
C TYR A 118 -10.40 20.30 -8.97
N ASN A 119 -11.23 19.84 -8.04
CA ASN A 119 -11.05 18.59 -7.32
C ASN A 119 -12.37 17.82 -7.19
N PRO A 120 -12.93 17.29 -8.30
CA PRO A 120 -14.18 16.54 -8.25
C PRO A 120 -14.00 15.25 -7.45
N GLU A 121 -15.04 14.88 -6.68
CA GLU A 121 -15.06 13.64 -5.90
C GLU A 121 -15.10 12.40 -6.82
N VAL A 122 -14.37 11.34 -6.43
CA VAL A 122 -14.35 10.06 -7.17
C VAL A 122 -15.76 9.48 -7.27
N SER A 123 -16.49 9.46 -6.15
CA SER A 123 -17.84 8.88 -6.06
C SER A 123 -18.92 9.63 -6.85
N LYS A 124 -18.63 10.86 -7.28
CA LYS A 124 -19.51 11.70 -8.12
C LYS A 124 -19.06 11.78 -9.57
N SER A 125 -17.96 11.11 -9.92
CA SER A 125 -17.35 11.14 -11.24
C SER A 125 -17.52 9.78 -11.92
N ASN A 126 -17.82 9.79 -13.22
CA ASN A 126 -17.82 8.56 -14.01
C ASN A 126 -16.38 8.12 -14.28
N TYR A 127 -16.12 6.82 -14.26
CA TYR A 127 -14.87 6.28 -14.77
C TYR A 127 -14.88 6.28 -16.29
N THR A 128 -15.95 5.73 -16.89
CA THR A 128 -16.09 5.58 -18.33
C THR A 128 -16.24 6.93 -19.02
N GLY A 129 -15.39 7.20 -19.99
CA GLY A 129 -15.35 8.45 -20.75
C GLY A 129 -14.81 9.65 -19.98
N PHE A 130 -14.39 9.48 -18.73
CA PHE A 130 -13.84 10.58 -17.92
C PHE A 130 -12.57 10.17 -17.17
N MET A 131 -12.65 9.54 -15.99
CA MET A 131 -11.44 9.26 -15.18
C MET A 131 -10.42 8.39 -15.91
N GLU A 132 -10.85 7.46 -16.76
CA GLU A 132 -9.93 6.59 -17.53
C GLU A 132 -8.99 7.35 -18.48
N ASN A 133 -9.33 8.60 -18.81
CA ASN A 133 -8.56 9.47 -19.70
C ASN A 133 -7.67 10.47 -18.93
N LEU A 134 -7.78 10.51 -17.59
CA LEU A 134 -6.98 11.40 -16.76
C LEU A 134 -5.60 10.78 -16.52
N HIS A 135 -4.58 11.62 -16.60
CA HIS A 135 -3.19 11.24 -16.38
C HIS A 135 -2.78 11.44 -14.94
N LEU A 136 -2.03 10.49 -14.39
CA LEU A 136 -1.60 10.49 -13.00
C LEU A 136 -0.49 11.52 -12.74
N ARG A 137 -0.46 12.03 -11.51
CA ARG A 137 0.61 12.89 -10.99
C ARG A 137 1.51 12.14 -10.03
N ASP A 138 2.78 12.54 -10.01
CA ASP A 138 3.71 12.11 -8.97
C ASP A 138 3.70 13.06 -7.77
N GLU A 139 4.52 12.75 -6.77
CA GLU A 139 4.63 13.51 -5.52
C GLU A 139 5.02 14.98 -5.73
N GLY A 140 5.74 15.25 -6.81
CA GLY A 140 6.20 16.60 -7.17
C GLY A 140 5.16 17.37 -7.97
N GLY A 141 4.05 16.74 -8.38
CA GLY A 141 3.01 17.32 -9.22
C GLY A 141 3.25 17.18 -10.72
N ARG A 142 4.24 16.40 -11.16
CA ARG A 142 4.46 16.15 -12.60
C ARG A 142 3.40 15.19 -13.12
N VAL A 143 2.83 15.50 -14.28
CA VAL A 143 1.88 14.63 -14.98
C VAL A 143 2.66 13.57 -15.77
N HIS A 144 2.24 12.32 -15.63
CA HIS A 144 2.84 11.16 -16.28
C HIS A 144 1.89 10.55 -17.32
N ILE A 145 2.42 9.71 -18.21
CA ILE A 145 1.62 9.08 -19.27
C ILE A 145 0.62 8.04 -18.75
N GLU A 146 0.83 7.51 -17.55
CA GLU A 146 -0.09 6.57 -16.93
C GLU A 146 -1.42 7.23 -16.62
N THR A 147 -2.51 6.49 -16.80
CA THR A 147 -3.87 6.95 -16.51
C THR A 147 -4.43 6.28 -15.28
N VAL A 148 -5.51 6.85 -14.75
CA VAL A 148 -6.27 6.23 -13.65
C VAL A 148 -6.72 4.82 -14.05
N THR A 149 -6.43 3.85 -13.19
CA THR A 149 -6.74 2.44 -13.42
C THR A 149 -7.86 1.95 -12.49
N THR A 150 -8.53 0.89 -12.91
CA THR A 150 -9.44 0.11 -12.07
C THR A 150 -8.74 -1.09 -11.45
N LEU A 151 -9.30 -1.62 -10.37
CA LEU A 151 -8.80 -2.84 -9.73
C LEU A 151 -8.69 -4.03 -10.72
N PRO A 152 -9.71 -4.37 -11.53
CA PRO A 152 -9.59 -5.46 -12.51
C PRO A 152 -8.47 -5.23 -13.53
N GLN A 153 -8.27 -4.01 -14.01
CA GLN A 153 -7.17 -3.71 -14.93
C GLN A 153 -5.80 -3.93 -14.28
N MET A 154 -5.66 -3.61 -12.99
CA MET A 154 -4.42 -3.86 -12.26
C MET A 154 -4.19 -5.36 -12.01
N ILE A 155 -5.23 -6.12 -11.63
CA ILE A 155 -5.12 -7.57 -11.48
C ILE A 155 -4.72 -8.22 -12.82
N GLN A 156 -5.29 -7.77 -13.93
CA GLN A 156 -4.89 -8.23 -15.26
C GLN A 156 -3.42 -7.91 -15.55
N SER A 157 -2.93 -6.73 -15.17
CA SER A 157 -1.52 -6.35 -15.28
C SER A 157 -0.59 -7.29 -14.47
N ILE A 158 -1.00 -7.63 -13.24
CA ILE A 158 -0.26 -8.57 -12.39
C ILE A 158 -0.21 -9.97 -13.02
N HIS A 159 -1.36 -10.45 -13.53
CA HIS A 159 -1.45 -11.70 -14.27
C HIS A 159 -0.52 -11.70 -15.48
N ASP A 160 -0.62 -10.70 -16.36
CA ASP A 160 0.11 -10.68 -17.64
C ASP A 160 1.62 -10.55 -17.45
N THR A 161 2.05 -9.84 -16.41
CA THR A 161 3.48 -9.74 -16.09
C THR A 161 4.01 -10.94 -15.32
N GLY A 162 3.15 -11.81 -14.77
CA GLY A 162 3.57 -12.90 -13.89
C GLY A 162 4.17 -12.41 -12.57
N ALA A 163 3.67 -11.30 -12.03
CA ALA A 163 4.11 -10.81 -10.72
C ALA A 163 3.55 -11.72 -9.61
N ASN A 164 4.43 -12.16 -8.71
CA ASN A 164 4.05 -12.93 -7.52
C ASN A 164 4.03 -11.97 -6.32
N VAL A 165 2.87 -11.35 -6.09
CA VAL A 165 2.66 -10.32 -5.07
C VAL A 165 1.25 -10.45 -4.52
N VAL A 166 1.05 -10.11 -3.26
CA VAL A 166 -0.26 -9.98 -2.62
C VAL A 166 -0.69 -8.51 -2.64
N LEU A 167 -1.97 -8.24 -2.83
CA LEU A 167 -2.50 -6.87 -2.69
C LEU A 167 -3.25 -6.71 -1.38
N GLN A 168 -2.98 -5.64 -0.64
CA GLN A 168 -3.87 -5.13 0.40
C GLN A 168 -4.77 -4.07 -0.21
N LEU A 169 -6.06 -4.40 -0.32
CA LEU A 169 -7.09 -3.53 -0.86
C LEU A 169 -7.60 -2.62 0.27
N ASP A 170 -7.02 -1.43 0.41
CA ASP A 170 -7.50 -0.40 1.34
C ASP A 170 -8.71 0.31 0.75
N PHE A 171 -9.89 -0.12 1.17
CA PHE A 171 -11.13 0.49 0.74
C PHE A 171 -11.33 1.84 1.43
N LYS A 172 -11.52 2.90 0.64
CA LYS A 172 -11.82 4.26 1.14
C LYS A 172 -13.31 4.48 1.33
N ASP A 173 -14.14 3.73 0.59
CA ASP A 173 -15.57 3.61 0.83
C ASP A 173 -16.01 2.15 1.03
N ARG A 174 -17.06 1.96 1.82
CA ARG A 174 -17.68 0.63 2.02
C ARG A 174 -18.35 0.12 0.74
N ALA A 175 -18.79 1.03 -0.14
CA ALA A 175 -19.56 0.71 -1.34
C ALA A 175 -18.74 -0.05 -2.40
N ALA A 176 -17.41 0.08 -2.37
CA ALA A 176 -16.47 -0.56 -3.28
C ALA A 176 -16.16 -2.02 -2.90
N VAL A 177 -16.41 -2.43 -1.65
CA VAL A 177 -16.03 -3.77 -1.16
C VAL A 177 -16.73 -4.88 -1.93
N ALA A 178 -18.06 -4.86 -2.00
CA ALA A 178 -18.82 -5.91 -2.67
C ALA A 178 -18.57 -5.93 -4.20
N PRO A 179 -18.56 -4.77 -4.91
CA PRO A 179 -18.19 -4.74 -6.32
C PRO A 179 -16.77 -5.22 -6.61
N ALA A 180 -15.78 -4.94 -5.73
CA ALA A 180 -14.44 -5.47 -5.89
C ALA A 180 -14.46 -7.01 -5.85
N TYR A 181 -15.13 -7.61 -4.88
CA TYR A 181 -15.30 -9.07 -4.82
C TYR A 181 -15.87 -9.66 -6.11
N TYR A 182 -16.96 -9.09 -6.63
CA TYR A 182 -17.58 -9.60 -7.85
C TYR A 182 -16.69 -9.40 -9.08
N ALA A 183 -15.98 -8.27 -9.17
CA ALA A 183 -15.07 -8.00 -10.27
C ALA A 183 -13.86 -8.96 -10.28
N LEU A 184 -13.41 -9.39 -9.10
CA LEU A 184 -12.30 -10.33 -8.93
C LEU A 184 -12.70 -11.81 -9.05
N LYS A 185 -14.00 -12.14 -8.93
CA LYS A 185 -14.48 -13.53 -8.79
C LYS A 185 -14.03 -14.49 -9.89
N SER A 186 -13.83 -13.99 -11.12
CA SER A 186 -13.37 -14.79 -12.26
C SER A 186 -11.92 -14.56 -12.66
N MET A 187 -11.16 -13.81 -11.86
CA MET A 187 -9.77 -13.44 -12.17
C MET A 187 -8.79 -14.34 -11.42
N THR A 188 -7.61 -14.53 -11.98
CA THR A 188 -6.50 -15.27 -11.34
C THR A 188 -5.19 -14.51 -11.49
N ASN A 189 -4.18 -14.86 -10.70
CA ASN A 189 -2.79 -14.54 -11.06
C ASN A 189 -2.27 -15.51 -12.15
N ALA A 190 -1.03 -15.32 -12.60
CA ALA A 190 -0.42 -16.15 -13.65
C ALA A 190 -0.26 -17.64 -13.28
N ALA A 191 -0.23 -17.95 -11.97
CA ALA A 191 -0.18 -19.32 -11.46
C ALA A 191 -1.56 -19.98 -11.38
N GLY A 192 -2.64 -19.26 -11.75
CA GLY A 192 -4.01 -19.76 -11.70
C GLY A 192 -4.68 -19.63 -10.33
N VAL A 193 -4.06 -18.94 -9.37
CA VAL A 193 -4.66 -18.72 -8.04
C VAL A 193 -5.75 -17.64 -8.14
N PRO A 194 -6.98 -17.90 -7.66
CA PRO A 194 -8.08 -16.93 -7.70
C PRO A 194 -7.71 -15.59 -7.04
N ALA A 195 -8.05 -14.47 -7.68
CA ALA A 195 -7.72 -13.12 -7.19
C ALA A 195 -8.22 -12.86 -5.77
N ASN A 196 -9.41 -13.34 -5.43
CA ASN A 196 -10.00 -13.20 -4.10
C ASN A 196 -9.25 -13.93 -2.98
N GLU A 197 -8.29 -14.81 -3.30
CA GLU A 197 -7.50 -15.55 -2.31
C GLU A 197 -6.14 -14.87 -2.00
N TRP A 198 -5.67 -13.99 -2.88
CA TRP A 198 -4.42 -13.24 -2.69
C TRP A 198 -4.59 -11.71 -2.70
N CYS A 199 -5.83 -11.23 -2.87
CA CYS A 199 -6.21 -9.86 -2.54
C CYS A 199 -6.80 -9.84 -1.13
N ILE A 200 -6.08 -9.19 -0.21
CA ILE A 200 -6.47 -8.97 1.17
C ILE A 200 -7.46 -7.82 1.22
N TYR A 201 -8.65 -8.08 1.75
CA TYR A 201 -9.68 -7.10 2.02
C TYR A 201 -9.34 -6.33 3.29
N LYS A 202 -8.67 -5.18 3.14
CA LYS A 202 -8.35 -4.27 4.25
C LYS A 202 -9.53 -3.32 4.46
N THR A 203 -10.26 -3.49 5.55
CA THR A 203 -11.53 -2.79 5.79
C THR A 203 -11.54 -2.09 7.13
N GLN A 204 -12.21 -0.94 7.22
CA GLN A 204 -12.37 -0.25 8.50
C GLN A 204 -13.22 -1.11 9.44
N ALA A 205 -12.73 -1.41 10.65
CA ALA A 205 -13.44 -2.26 11.61
C ALA A 205 -14.79 -1.66 12.06
N THR A 206 -15.01 -0.37 11.82
CA THR A 206 -16.28 0.31 12.06
C THR A 206 -17.39 -0.07 11.08
N TRP A 207 -17.06 -0.63 9.91
CA TRP A 207 -18.04 -1.03 8.89
C TRP A 207 -18.75 -2.33 9.25
N TRP A 208 -18.01 -3.28 9.84
CA TRP A 208 -18.51 -4.54 10.39
C TRP A 208 -17.79 -4.81 11.71
N LYS A 209 -18.48 -4.57 12.82
CA LYS A 209 -17.92 -4.68 14.17
C LYS A 209 -17.92 -6.10 14.71
N THR A 210 -18.64 -7.01 14.05
CA THR A 210 -18.63 -8.43 14.41
C THR A 210 -18.53 -9.30 13.15
N PRO A 211 -18.02 -10.54 13.29
CA PRO A 211 -18.10 -11.54 12.23
C PRO A 211 -19.52 -11.71 11.68
N GLU A 212 -20.55 -11.75 12.54
CA GLU A 212 -21.93 -11.94 12.11
C GLU A 212 -22.44 -10.80 11.21
N GLU A 213 -22.03 -9.55 11.49
CA GLU A 213 -22.35 -8.42 10.61
C GLU A 213 -21.69 -8.59 9.24
N PHE A 214 -20.41 -8.99 9.20
CA PHE A 214 -19.66 -9.23 7.97
C PHE A 214 -20.23 -10.42 7.17
N GLU A 215 -20.50 -11.54 7.83
CA GLU A 215 -21.04 -12.77 7.25
C GLU A 215 -22.49 -12.60 6.74
N SER A 216 -23.20 -11.57 7.20
CA SER A 216 -24.55 -11.25 6.72
C SER A 216 -24.56 -10.62 5.33
N GLU A 217 -23.41 -10.13 4.85
CA GLU A 217 -23.30 -9.51 3.53
C GLU A 217 -23.48 -10.52 2.39
N ALA A 218 -24.25 -10.16 1.38
CA ALA A 218 -24.56 -11.05 0.26
C ALA A 218 -23.32 -11.53 -0.51
N TRP A 219 -22.30 -10.67 -0.63
CA TRP A 219 -21.05 -11.01 -1.31
C TRP A 219 -20.19 -11.98 -0.49
N VAL A 220 -20.24 -11.91 0.84
CA VAL A 220 -19.56 -12.85 1.74
C VAL A 220 -20.25 -14.21 1.70
N GLN A 221 -21.58 -14.23 1.75
CA GLN A 221 -22.36 -15.46 1.60
C GLN A 221 -22.09 -16.15 0.25
N ASP A 222 -22.03 -15.37 -0.82
CA ASP A 222 -21.66 -15.87 -2.15
C ASP A 222 -20.22 -16.41 -2.17
N ALA A 223 -19.25 -15.75 -1.52
CA ALA A 223 -17.88 -16.25 -1.40
C ALA A 223 -17.84 -17.63 -0.73
N PHE A 224 -18.51 -17.77 0.42
CA PHE A 224 -18.54 -19.02 1.17
C PHE A 224 -19.28 -20.13 0.43
N ALA A 225 -20.40 -19.82 -0.22
CA ALA A 225 -21.14 -20.79 -1.03
C ALA A 225 -20.31 -21.32 -2.23
N ASN A 226 -19.35 -20.54 -2.71
CA ASN A 226 -18.45 -20.91 -3.80
C ASN A 226 -17.07 -21.38 -3.33
N ASN A 227 -16.88 -21.63 -2.02
CA ASN A 227 -15.61 -22.04 -1.40
C ASN A 227 -14.43 -21.08 -1.68
N ILE A 228 -14.71 -19.78 -1.84
CA ILE A 228 -13.66 -18.77 -1.99
C ILE A 228 -13.08 -18.47 -0.61
N SER A 229 -11.76 -18.65 -0.47
CA SER A 229 -11.05 -18.35 0.77
C SER A 229 -10.73 -16.86 0.85
N LEU A 230 -11.62 -16.08 1.46
CA LEU A 230 -11.38 -14.66 1.69
C LEU A 230 -10.21 -14.43 2.65
N ALA A 231 -9.44 -13.38 2.38
CA ALA A 231 -8.41 -12.85 3.26
C ALA A 231 -8.84 -11.48 3.80
N LEU A 232 -9.42 -11.44 5.00
CA LEU A 232 -9.88 -10.21 5.66
C LEU A 232 -8.83 -9.65 6.62
N LEU A 233 -8.69 -8.33 6.63
CA LEU A 233 -7.83 -7.59 7.54
C LEU A 233 -8.60 -6.37 8.09
N PRO A 234 -9.19 -6.47 9.29
CA PRO A 234 -9.84 -5.33 9.92
C PRO A 234 -8.83 -4.29 10.41
N VAL A 235 -9.12 -3.01 10.17
CA VAL A 235 -8.33 -1.85 10.60
C VAL A 235 -8.97 -1.23 11.83
N TYR A 236 -8.23 -1.18 12.93
CA TYR A 236 -8.66 -0.54 14.17
C TYR A 236 -7.96 0.81 14.31
N GLN A 237 -8.75 1.89 14.40
CA GLN A 237 -8.21 3.23 14.59
C GLN A 237 -8.27 3.67 16.06
N PRO A 238 -7.31 4.46 16.56
CA PRO A 238 -7.31 4.96 17.94
C PRO A 238 -8.64 5.63 18.33
N ALA A 239 -9.23 6.38 17.41
CA ALA A 239 -10.47 7.11 17.61
C ALA A 239 -11.70 6.20 17.86
N ASP A 240 -11.60 4.91 17.54
CA ASP A 240 -12.67 3.95 17.68
C ASP A 240 -12.78 3.38 19.09
N THR A 241 -11.68 3.35 19.83
CA THR A 241 -11.60 2.80 21.20
C THR A 241 -12.55 3.46 22.19
N TRP A 242 -12.99 4.69 21.91
CA TRP A 242 -13.95 5.43 22.74
C TRP A 242 -15.39 5.34 22.24
N LYS A 243 -15.61 4.79 21.05
CA LYS A 243 -16.92 4.77 20.39
C LYS A 243 -17.60 3.41 20.51
N TRP A 244 -16.84 2.33 20.62
CA TRP A 244 -17.35 0.95 20.70
C TRP A 244 -16.26 -0.01 21.20
N ASP A 245 -16.63 -1.27 21.48
CA ASP A 245 -15.73 -2.28 22.04
C ASP A 245 -14.85 -2.92 20.95
N THR A 246 -13.75 -2.24 20.62
CA THR A 246 -12.73 -2.68 19.65
C THR A 246 -12.09 -4.01 20.04
N MET A 247 -11.83 -4.22 21.33
CA MET A 247 -11.25 -5.45 21.85
C MET A 247 -12.16 -6.67 21.67
N ALA A 248 -13.47 -6.53 21.90
CA ALA A 248 -14.43 -7.61 21.66
C ALA A 248 -14.48 -8.00 20.18
N SER A 249 -14.46 -7.03 19.27
CA SER A 249 -14.40 -7.28 17.83
C SER A 249 -13.13 -7.98 17.42
N LEU A 250 -11.98 -7.49 17.87
CA LEU A 250 -10.68 -8.11 17.56
C LEU A 250 -10.67 -9.58 17.99
N ARG A 251 -11.14 -9.88 19.21
CA ARG A 251 -11.30 -11.26 19.71
C ARG A 251 -12.24 -12.12 18.88
N ALA A 252 -13.30 -11.54 18.32
CA ALA A 252 -14.26 -12.25 17.51
C ALA A 252 -13.67 -12.57 16.12
N PHE A 253 -13.13 -11.58 15.42
CA PHE A 253 -12.49 -11.77 14.11
C PHE A 253 -11.27 -12.69 14.18
N GLN A 254 -10.49 -12.66 15.27
CA GLN A 254 -9.35 -13.57 15.46
C GLN A 254 -9.73 -15.05 15.48
N LYS A 255 -11.02 -15.40 15.65
CA LYS A 255 -11.50 -16.80 15.62
C LYS A 255 -11.99 -17.24 14.24
N THR A 256 -12.10 -16.32 13.29
CA THR A 256 -12.63 -16.61 11.95
C THR A 256 -11.53 -17.15 11.06
N ASN A 257 -11.84 -18.13 10.20
CA ASN A 257 -10.85 -18.71 9.27
C ASN A 257 -10.51 -17.78 8.10
N TYR A 258 -11.32 -16.76 7.84
CA TYR A 258 -11.10 -15.80 6.75
C TYR A 258 -10.37 -14.52 7.21
N SER A 259 -10.31 -14.20 8.51
CA SER A 259 -9.44 -13.12 8.97
C SER A 259 -8.00 -13.60 9.04
N ILE A 260 -7.08 -12.86 8.42
CA ILE A 260 -5.67 -13.24 8.31
C ILE A 260 -4.76 -12.44 9.24
N SER A 261 -5.15 -11.21 9.61
CA SER A 261 -4.37 -10.32 10.47
C SER A 261 -5.25 -9.14 10.91
N SER A 262 -4.67 -8.13 11.56
CA SER A 262 -5.33 -6.84 11.81
C SER A 262 -4.33 -5.68 11.73
N GLU A 263 -4.79 -4.53 11.23
CA GLU A 263 -4.04 -3.29 11.32
C GLU A 263 -4.40 -2.59 12.62
N ILE A 264 -3.38 -2.26 13.41
CA ILE A 264 -3.53 -1.55 14.68
C ILE A 264 -2.81 -0.21 14.55
N GLU A 265 -3.59 0.85 14.35
CA GLU A 265 -3.10 2.21 14.05
C GLU A 265 -2.49 2.96 15.28
N LEU A 266 -1.66 2.27 16.07
CA LEU A 266 -1.00 2.83 17.26
C LEU A 266 -0.17 4.08 16.89
N ARG A 267 -0.29 5.15 17.69
CA ARG A 267 0.42 6.42 17.44
C ARG A 267 1.60 6.65 18.38
N SER A 268 1.52 6.14 19.61
CA SER A 268 2.52 6.28 20.66
C SER A 268 2.46 5.09 21.61
N ALA A 269 3.54 4.85 22.36
CA ALA A 269 3.52 3.84 23.41
C ALA A 269 2.49 4.20 24.50
N ASP A 270 1.84 3.20 25.06
CA ASP A 270 0.77 3.35 26.06
C ASP A 270 -0.44 4.17 25.58
N GLY A 271 -0.53 4.42 24.27
CA GLY A 271 -1.66 5.10 23.63
C GLY A 271 -2.88 4.18 23.43
N PRO A 272 -3.98 4.72 22.90
CA PRO A 272 -5.12 3.92 22.48
C PRO A 272 -4.68 2.82 21.52
N LEU A 273 -5.28 1.62 21.65
CA LEU A 273 -4.94 0.38 20.95
C LEU A 273 -3.69 -0.39 21.42
N GLN A 274 -2.95 0.11 22.42
CA GLN A 274 -1.81 -0.65 22.97
C GLN A 274 -2.24 -2.03 23.52
N ALA A 275 -3.42 -2.08 24.14
CA ALA A 275 -3.97 -3.32 24.70
C ALA A 275 -4.34 -4.34 23.60
N GLU A 276 -4.90 -3.86 22.49
CA GLU A 276 -5.22 -4.65 21.29
C GLU A 276 -3.96 -5.24 20.66
N LEU A 277 -2.90 -4.44 20.49
CA LEU A 277 -1.62 -4.93 19.99
C LEU A 277 -1.04 -6.02 20.91
N ALA A 278 -0.97 -5.74 22.21
CA ALA A 278 -0.46 -6.70 23.20
C ALA A 278 -1.29 -8.00 23.23
N PHE A 279 -2.60 -7.89 23.03
CA PHE A 279 -3.49 -9.04 22.95
C PHE A 279 -3.16 -9.94 21.76
N VAL A 280 -2.99 -9.38 20.55
CA VAL A 280 -2.62 -10.17 19.36
C VAL A 280 -1.25 -10.84 19.54
N GLN A 281 -0.28 -10.10 20.08
CA GLN A 281 1.07 -10.58 20.31
C GLN A 281 1.18 -11.66 21.37
N SER A 282 0.21 -11.76 22.29
CA SER A 282 0.19 -12.79 23.32
C SER A 282 -0.16 -14.20 22.82
N GLN A 283 -0.37 -14.37 21.51
CA GLN A 283 -0.58 -15.66 20.83
C GLN A 283 -1.69 -16.52 21.47
N GLN A 284 -2.93 -16.14 21.22
CA GLN A 284 -4.08 -16.76 21.87
C GLN A 284 -4.32 -18.19 21.35
N ALA A 285 -4.61 -19.12 22.26
CA ALA A 285 -4.98 -20.48 21.89
C ALA A 285 -6.28 -20.49 21.08
N GLY A 286 -6.26 -21.14 19.91
CA GLY A 286 -7.42 -21.22 19.01
C GLY A 286 -7.65 -19.97 18.14
N ALA A 287 -6.71 -19.02 18.14
CA ALA A 287 -6.68 -17.91 17.18
C ALA A 287 -6.33 -18.39 15.77
N ALA A 288 -7.03 -17.87 14.77
CA ALA A 288 -6.74 -18.06 13.35
C ALA A 288 -5.56 -17.22 12.85
N PHE A 289 -5.22 -16.14 13.57
CA PHE A 289 -4.03 -15.33 13.34
C PHE A 289 -3.48 -14.76 14.66
N ASN A 290 -2.18 -14.50 14.72
CA ASN A 290 -1.50 -13.87 15.87
C ASN A 290 -0.54 -12.75 15.44
N THR A 291 -0.90 -12.07 14.36
CA THR A 291 -0.10 -11.04 13.72
C THR A 291 -0.86 -9.72 13.72
N ALA A 292 -0.11 -8.63 13.83
CA ALA A 292 -0.63 -7.29 13.62
C ALA A 292 0.35 -6.49 12.75
N GLY A 293 -0.16 -5.47 12.08
CA GLY A 293 0.67 -4.51 11.38
C GLY A 293 0.20 -3.08 11.48
N ILE A 294 0.93 -2.21 10.80
CA ILE A 294 0.81 -0.77 10.93
C ILE A 294 1.27 -0.07 9.64
N PHE A 295 0.75 1.12 9.40
CA PHE A 295 1.27 2.05 8.40
C PHE A 295 2.43 2.91 8.94
N PHE A 296 3.57 2.89 8.24
CA PHE A 296 4.70 3.79 8.45
C PHE A 296 4.49 5.10 7.67
N ALA A 297 4.08 6.14 8.39
CA ALA A 297 3.74 7.45 7.83
C ALA A 297 4.99 8.32 7.64
N ILE A 298 5.62 8.24 6.47
CA ILE A 298 6.83 9.02 6.17
C ILE A 298 6.55 10.52 5.95
N GLY A 299 5.29 10.89 5.72
CA GLY A 299 4.88 12.24 5.33
C GLY A 299 4.71 12.37 3.82
N ASP A 300 4.11 13.48 3.40
CA ASP A 300 3.78 13.76 1.99
C ASP A 300 4.75 14.73 1.31
N LEU A 301 5.62 15.39 2.07
CA LEU A 301 6.65 16.28 1.52
C LEU A 301 7.96 15.51 1.30
N VAL A 302 8.70 15.89 0.26
CA VAL A 302 9.98 15.26 -0.15
C VAL A 302 11.07 16.31 -0.30
N GLU A 303 12.25 16.00 0.22
CA GLU A 303 13.45 16.80 0.05
C GLU A 303 14.21 16.55 -1.28
N PRO A 304 14.68 17.61 -1.98
CA PRO A 304 14.44 19.02 -1.67
C PRO A 304 13.00 19.43 -2.01
N ILE A 305 12.35 20.14 -1.09
CA ILE A 305 10.98 20.61 -1.28
C ILE A 305 10.95 21.62 -2.43
N SER A 306 10.28 21.26 -3.52
CA SER A 306 10.24 22.04 -4.76
C SER A 306 8.85 22.57 -5.05
N THR A 307 8.77 23.84 -5.45
CA THR A 307 7.54 24.50 -5.93
C THR A 307 7.43 24.49 -7.45
N SER A 308 8.21 23.65 -8.14
CA SER A 308 8.30 23.70 -9.60
C SER A 308 6.96 23.43 -10.30
N PHE A 309 6.01 22.79 -9.62
CA PHE A 309 4.69 22.45 -10.17
C PHE A 309 3.51 22.99 -9.36
N TYR A 310 3.71 23.36 -8.08
CA TYR A 310 2.66 23.93 -7.24
C TYR A 310 3.09 25.30 -6.67
N ASP A 311 2.21 26.30 -6.80
CA ASP A 311 2.35 27.58 -6.09
C ASP A 311 1.99 27.38 -4.61
N THR A 312 2.88 27.74 -3.70
CA THR A 312 2.58 27.62 -2.27
C THR A 312 1.71 28.78 -1.77
N ALA A 313 1.47 29.79 -2.60
CA ALA A 313 0.80 31.04 -2.23
C ALA A 313 1.42 31.61 -0.93
N ASN A 314 0.61 31.80 0.12
CA ASN A 314 1.08 32.28 1.43
C ASN A 314 1.60 31.16 2.36
N TYR A 315 1.55 29.89 1.93
CA TYR A 315 2.12 28.80 2.71
C TYR A 315 3.64 28.89 2.70
N SER A 316 4.22 29.05 3.90
CA SER A 316 5.67 29.05 4.06
C SER A 316 6.15 27.61 4.08
N LEU A 317 6.91 27.22 3.06
CA LEU A 317 7.54 25.90 3.04
C LEU A 317 8.47 25.74 4.25
N PRO A 318 8.43 24.59 4.93
CA PRO A 318 9.41 24.30 5.96
C PRO A 318 10.80 24.14 5.33
N ALA A 319 11.84 24.38 6.13
CA ALA A 319 13.22 24.17 5.68
C ALA A 319 13.54 22.68 5.48
N ASP A 320 12.92 21.82 6.29
CA ASP A 320 13.10 20.37 6.31
C ASP A 320 11.72 19.68 6.23
N GLU A 321 11.66 18.49 5.64
CA GLU A 321 10.43 17.66 5.56
C GLU A 321 10.00 17.09 6.94
N ARG A 322 10.89 17.20 7.94
CA ARG A 322 10.71 16.74 9.32
C ARG A 322 11.03 17.83 10.33
N VAL A 323 10.18 17.99 11.33
CA VAL A 323 10.39 18.92 12.47
C VAL A 323 10.19 18.17 13.77
N ASN A 324 11.26 18.09 14.59
CA ASN A 324 11.26 17.35 15.86
C ASN A 324 10.73 15.90 15.74
N GLY A 325 11.08 15.21 14.64
CA GLY A 325 10.63 13.84 14.36
C GLY A 325 9.24 13.73 13.73
N SER A 326 8.43 14.78 13.77
CA SER A 326 7.13 14.82 13.09
C SER A 326 7.28 15.16 11.60
N THR A 327 6.38 14.64 10.78
CA THR A 327 6.37 14.81 9.32
C THR A 327 5.14 15.59 8.87
N TYR A 328 5.18 16.22 7.69
CA TYR A 328 4.03 16.93 7.13
C TYR A 328 3.13 15.97 6.35
N GLY A 329 1.82 16.10 6.52
CA GLY A 329 0.84 15.43 5.66
C GLY A 329 -0.08 16.43 4.95
N PHE A 330 -0.54 16.13 3.75
CA PHE A 330 -1.58 16.89 3.06
C PHE A 330 -2.92 16.79 3.80
N GLN A 331 -3.85 17.68 3.42
CA GLN A 331 -5.23 17.72 3.91
C GLN A 331 -6.15 18.07 2.77
N ASP A 332 -7.37 17.59 2.87
CA ASP A 332 -8.45 18.10 2.06
C ASP A 332 -8.67 19.59 2.38
N ASP A 333 -8.71 20.41 1.33
CA ASP A 333 -9.03 21.83 1.35
C ASP A 333 -8.16 22.72 2.26
N ARG A 334 -6.98 22.24 2.68
CA ARG A 334 -6.11 22.97 3.62
C ARG A 334 -4.64 22.69 3.35
N ALA A 335 -3.80 23.63 3.78
CA ALA A 335 -2.36 23.47 3.70
C ALA A 335 -1.84 22.27 4.52
N PRO A 336 -0.71 21.67 4.13
CA PRO A 336 -0.05 20.63 4.91
C PRO A 336 0.27 21.11 6.32
N VAL A 337 0.20 20.20 7.29
CA VAL A 337 0.68 20.46 8.66
C VAL A 337 1.34 19.21 9.23
N LEU A 338 2.11 19.39 10.31
CA LEU A 338 2.77 18.29 11.02
C LEU A 338 1.74 17.28 11.56
N LEU A 339 2.06 15.99 11.49
CA LEU A 339 1.20 14.93 12.04
C LEU A 339 0.92 15.12 13.54
N ASP A 340 1.89 15.60 14.32
CA ASP A 340 1.74 15.88 15.75
C ASP A 340 0.67 16.93 16.03
N SER A 341 0.51 17.91 15.12
CA SER A 341 -0.51 18.95 15.28
C SER A 341 -1.93 18.42 15.13
N ARG A 342 -2.10 17.19 14.61
CA ARG A 342 -3.40 16.54 14.38
C ARG A 342 -3.66 15.34 15.30
N VAL A 343 -2.64 14.85 16.01
CA VAL A 343 -2.75 13.58 16.74
C VAL A 343 -3.77 13.64 17.87
N GLY A 344 -3.94 14.81 18.50
CA GLY A 344 -4.95 15.02 19.55
C GLY A 344 -4.86 13.96 20.65
N ASN A 345 -6.00 13.40 21.05
CA ASN A 345 -6.08 12.36 22.09
C ASN A 345 -5.73 10.95 21.60
N THR A 346 -5.37 10.78 20.32
CA THR A 346 -4.97 9.48 19.74
C THR A 346 -3.53 9.09 20.05
N SER A 347 -2.79 9.98 20.72
CA SER A 347 -1.46 9.75 21.29
C SER A 347 -1.47 10.12 22.78
N SER A 348 -0.66 9.41 23.56
CA SER A 348 -0.47 9.61 25.00
C SER A 348 0.40 10.83 25.33
N ASP A 349 1.28 11.24 24.42
CA ASP A 349 2.26 12.33 24.63
C ASP A 349 2.18 13.44 23.56
N GLY A 350 1.24 13.33 22.62
CA GLY A 350 1.05 14.31 21.56
C GLY A 350 2.01 14.15 20.38
N HIS A 351 2.83 13.09 20.37
CA HIS A 351 3.68 12.73 19.23
C HIS A 351 3.08 11.57 18.43
N ASN A 352 3.26 11.60 17.10
CA ASN A 352 2.91 10.49 16.22
C ASN A 352 4.19 9.77 15.75
N TYR A 353 4.53 8.67 16.42
CA TYR A 353 5.75 7.90 16.18
C TYR A 353 5.74 7.05 14.90
N ARG A 354 4.66 7.08 14.11
CA ARG A 354 4.57 6.25 12.90
C ARG A 354 5.56 6.63 11.80
N SER A 355 6.28 7.76 11.93
CA SER A 355 7.39 8.15 11.06
C SER A 355 8.76 7.63 11.53
N ASP A 356 8.82 6.94 12.68
CA ASP A 356 10.03 6.38 13.29
C ASP A 356 10.09 4.86 13.12
N PHE A 357 11.01 4.42 12.27
CA PHE A 357 11.28 3.00 12.01
C PHE A 357 11.66 2.23 13.28
N ASN A 358 12.53 2.80 14.13
CA ASN A 358 13.03 2.08 15.30
C ASN A 358 11.90 1.87 16.30
N TRP A 359 11.03 2.86 16.45
CA TRP A 359 9.84 2.74 17.26
C TRP A 359 8.91 1.63 16.74
N ILE A 360 8.59 1.62 15.44
CA ILE A 360 7.74 0.57 14.85
C ILE A 360 8.34 -0.82 15.08
N VAL A 361 9.65 -1.00 14.84
CA VAL A 361 10.32 -2.30 15.07
C VAL A 361 10.27 -2.71 16.54
N GLN A 362 10.39 -1.76 17.47
CA GLN A 362 10.29 -2.02 18.91
C GLN A 362 8.88 -2.42 19.35
N GLN A 363 7.83 -1.93 18.66
CA GLN A 363 6.46 -2.33 18.95
C GLN A 363 6.16 -3.79 18.55
N GLY A 364 7.00 -4.43 17.74
CA GLY A 364 6.85 -5.86 17.40
C GLY A 364 5.74 -6.15 16.41
N PHE A 365 5.46 -5.22 15.48
CA PHE A 365 4.57 -5.48 14.35
C PHE A 365 5.17 -6.54 13.41
N ASN A 366 4.32 -7.42 12.88
CA ASN A 366 4.71 -8.51 11.99
C ASN A 366 4.73 -8.10 10.52
N TRP A 367 4.01 -7.03 10.18
CA TRP A 367 3.99 -6.47 8.84
C TRP A 367 3.83 -4.95 8.89
N VAL A 368 4.36 -4.28 7.87
CA VAL A 368 4.36 -2.81 7.78
C VAL A 368 4.01 -2.38 6.36
N ILE A 369 3.06 -1.46 6.23
CA ILE A 369 2.86 -0.70 4.99
C ILE A 369 3.84 0.47 5.01
N ALA A 370 4.69 0.57 3.99
CA ALA A 370 5.74 1.59 3.94
C ALA A 370 5.90 2.19 2.54
N ASP A 371 5.98 3.50 2.49
CA ASP A 371 6.32 4.32 1.33
C ASP A 371 7.71 3.98 0.74
N THR A 372 8.72 3.82 1.59
CA THR A 372 10.10 3.47 1.21
C THR A 372 10.42 2.01 1.52
N SER A 373 9.59 1.10 0.98
CA SER A 373 9.64 -0.32 1.34
C SER A 373 10.98 -1.02 1.02
N ASP A 374 11.76 -0.53 0.05
CA ASP A 374 13.09 -1.03 -0.30
C ASP A 374 14.17 -0.59 0.70
N LEU A 375 14.08 0.62 1.25
CA LEU A 375 14.91 1.07 2.37
C LEU A 375 14.56 0.28 3.64
N TRP A 376 13.27 0.02 3.87
CA TRP A 376 12.81 -0.85 4.95
C TRP A 376 13.37 -2.28 4.79
N HIS A 377 13.34 -2.83 3.58
CA HIS A 377 13.91 -4.15 3.28
C HIS A 377 15.37 -4.25 3.72
N GLN A 378 16.21 -3.29 3.32
CA GLN A 378 17.63 -3.25 3.67
C GLN A 378 17.85 -3.13 5.18
N ARG A 379 17.10 -2.26 5.85
CA ARG A 379 17.23 -2.06 7.30
C ARG A 379 16.82 -3.31 8.08
N LEU A 380 15.76 -3.98 7.66
CA LEU A 380 15.30 -5.22 8.28
C LEU A 380 16.25 -6.38 8.02
N GLU A 381 16.84 -6.47 6.82
CA GLU A 381 17.84 -7.49 6.47
C GLU A 381 19.08 -7.37 7.38
N ILE A 382 19.59 -6.15 7.58
CA ILE A 382 20.71 -5.88 8.52
C ILE A 382 20.37 -6.31 9.95
N GLN A 383 19.09 -6.20 10.35
CA GLN A 383 18.61 -6.62 11.67
C GLN A 383 18.24 -8.10 11.76
N GLY A 384 18.40 -8.88 10.68
CA GLY A 384 17.99 -10.29 10.63
C GLY A 384 16.47 -10.49 10.70
N LYS A 385 15.67 -9.48 10.34
CA LYS A 385 14.19 -9.49 10.36
C LYS A 385 13.56 -9.64 8.97
N ARG A 386 14.29 -10.23 8.02
CA ARG A 386 13.87 -10.33 6.62
C ARG A 386 14.12 -11.73 6.04
N ASN A 387 13.85 -12.78 6.81
CA ASN A 387 13.94 -14.16 6.32
C ASN A 387 12.81 -14.49 5.34
N ILE A 388 12.98 -14.13 4.07
CA ILE A 388 11.94 -14.28 3.04
C ILE A 388 11.67 -15.73 2.63
N SER A 389 12.46 -16.70 3.12
CA SER A 389 12.34 -18.12 2.73
C SER A 389 10.96 -18.72 3.07
N TYR A 390 10.26 -18.18 4.07
CA TYR A 390 8.90 -18.56 4.42
C TYR A 390 7.90 -18.34 3.28
N MET A 391 8.17 -17.39 2.38
CA MET A 391 7.26 -16.99 1.30
C MET A 391 7.67 -17.51 -0.08
N ILE A 392 8.85 -18.14 -0.19
CA ILE A 392 9.36 -18.66 -1.46
C ILE A 392 8.62 -19.95 -1.85
N ALA A 393 8.25 -20.07 -3.12
CA ALA A 393 7.57 -21.25 -3.64
C ALA A 393 8.43 -22.52 -3.49
N ASP A 394 7.78 -23.67 -3.32
CA ASP A 394 8.48 -24.94 -3.10
C ASP A 394 9.45 -25.28 -4.22
N GLY A 395 10.65 -25.75 -3.85
CA GLY A 395 11.71 -26.09 -4.79
C GLY A 395 12.35 -24.89 -5.50
N LYS A 396 11.99 -23.65 -5.12
CA LYS A 396 12.65 -22.43 -5.57
C LYS A 396 13.62 -21.91 -4.52
N GLN A 397 14.49 -21.02 -4.94
CA GLN A 397 15.41 -20.28 -4.07
C GLN A 397 15.16 -18.79 -4.24
N ALA A 398 15.37 -18.04 -3.16
CA ALA A 398 15.37 -16.59 -3.22
C ALA A 398 16.39 -16.12 -4.28
N VAL A 399 16.00 -15.09 -5.03
CA VAL A 399 16.86 -14.47 -6.01
C VAL A 399 17.73 -13.44 -5.30
N GLU A 400 19.04 -13.60 -5.38
CA GLU A 400 19.98 -12.52 -5.03
C GLU A 400 20.00 -11.50 -6.19
N SER A 401 19.40 -10.33 -5.99
CA SER A 401 19.36 -9.28 -7.02
C SER A 401 20.17 -8.06 -6.58
N PRO A 402 21.19 -7.62 -7.36
CA PRO A 402 21.85 -6.33 -7.15
C PRO A 402 20.89 -5.14 -7.32
N LEU A 403 19.81 -5.32 -8.09
CA LEU A 403 18.75 -4.33 -8.32
C LEU A 403 17.65 -4.35 -7.23
N ALA A 404 17.68 -5.32 -6.31
CA ALA A 404 16.89 -5.23 -5.07
C ALA A 404 17.42 -4.13 -4.12
N ARG A 405 18.54 -3.50 -4.48
CA ARG A 405 19.18 -2.42 -3.73
C ARG A 405 18.88 -1.07 -4.39
N GLY A 406 17.64 -0.61 -4.21
CA GLY A 406 17.34 0.81 -4.27
C GLY A 406 16.78 1.35 -5.57
N TRP A 407 15.47 1.52 -5.61
CA TRP A 407 14.90 2.60 -6.42
C TRP A 407 15.15 3.97 -5.76
N TYR A 408 15.46 3.96 -4.45
CA TYR A 408 15.69 5.13 -3.61
C TYR A 408 17.07 5.16 -2.92
N VAL A 409 18.05 4.36 -3.37
CA VAL A 409 19.42 4.32 -2.79
C VAL A 409 20.41 5.11 -3.64
#